data_AF-A0A679HIM0-F1
#
_entry.id   AF-A0A679HIM0-F1
#
_cell.length_a   1.000
_cell.length_b   1.000
_cell.length_c   1.000
_cell.angle_alpha   90.00
_cell.angle_beta   90.00
_cell.angle_gamma   90.00
#
_symmetry.space_group_name_H-M   'P 1'
#
loop_
_entity.id
_entity.type
_entity.pdbx_description
1 polymer ?
#
loop_
_entity_poly.entity_id
_entity_poly.type
_entity_poly.pdbx_seq_one_letter_code
_entity_poly.pdbx_strand_id
1 'polypeptide(L)'
;MNQYVLWFLIGTMLFTSAPVAAQSTGNHTPANAAGILNALPPDLYKKMERLAQLIDQSIKSGKLTDAQVQQELMSGRLDQTIRGLGPEAGQLMDEIQSDMQSGNGPGENALMPLLGGLGQ
;
A
#
# COMPACT_ATOMS: atom_id res chain seq x y z
N MET A 1 42.27 -26.25 4.11
CA MET A 1 42.00 -27.71 3.92
C MET A 1 41.63 -28.25 5.29
N ASN A 2 40.40 -28.61 5.69
CA ASN A 2 39.18 -29.05 5.01
C ASN A 2 37.98 -28.72 5.90
N GLN A 3 36.91 -28.07 5.39
CA GLN A 3 35.65 -27.84 6.13
C GLN A 3 34.45 -28.50 5.42
N TYR A 4 34.69 -29.62 4.74
CA TYR A 4 33.65 -30.34 3.98
C TYR A 4 33.20 -31.65 4.64
N VAL A 5 33.46 -31.83 5.95
CA VAL A 5 33.11 -33.07 6.69
C VAL A 5 31.95 -32.85 7.68
N LEU A 6 31.22 -31.73 7.59
CA LEU A 6 30.07 -31.42 8.44
C LEU A 6 28.76 -31.29 7.64
N TRP A 7 28.60 -32.08 6.58
CA TRP A 7 27.41 -32.00 5.70
C TRP A 7 26.68 -33.33 5.48
N PHE A 8 26.97 -34.39 6.24
CA PHE A 8 26.45 -35.73 5.90
C PHE A 8 25.71 -36.51 7.00
N LEU A 9 25.15 -35.85 8.03
CA LEU A 9 24.40 -36.56 9.08
C LEU A 9 23.12 -35.86 9.55
N ILE A 10 22.22 -35.50 8.64
CA ILE A 10 20.79 -35.34 8.99
C ILE A 10 19.97 -36.10 7.97
N GLY A 11 19.93 -37.42 8.17
CA GLY A 11 19.02 -38.31 7.47
C GLY A 11 17.59 -38.15 8.01
N THR A 12 16.65 -38.24 7.07
CA THR A 12 15.31 -38.81 7.24
C THR A 12 14.41 -38.18 8.31
N MET A 13 13.57 -37.24 7.89
CA MET A 13 12.19 -37.19 8.38
C MET A 13 11.20 -37.08 7.22
N LEU A 14 10.41 -38.14 7.12
CA LEU A 14 9.21 -38.30 6.31
C LEU A 14 8.25 -37.14 6.53
N PHE A 15 7.84 -36.43 5.47
CA PHE A 15 6.49 -35.86 5.43
C PHE A 15 5.95 -35.93 4.01
N THR A 16 5.11 -36.94 3.80
CA THR A 16 4.16 -37.00 2.70
C THR A 16 3.07 -35.95 2.98
N SER A 17 3.09 -34.81 2.30
CA SER A 17 1.93 -33.91 2.26
C SER A 17 1.17 -34.14 0.96
N ALA A 18 -0.03 -34.68 1.10
CA ALA A 18 -1.02 -34.74 0.02
C ALA A 18 -1.28 -33.34 -0.54
N PRO A 19 -1.63 -33.19 -1.83
CA PRO A 19 -2.17 -31.93 -2.33
C PRO A 19 -3.57 -31.76 -1.76
N VAL A 20 -3.68 -31.19 -0.56
CA VAL A 20 -4.93 -30.53 -0.16
C VAL A 20 -5.00 -29.29 -1.02
N ALA A 21 -5.60 -29.44 -2.20
CA ALA A 21 -6.22 -28.34 -2.90
C ALA A 21 -7.39 -27.89 -2.01
N ALA A 22 -7.07 -27.08 -1.00
CA ALA A 22 -8.02 -26.21 -0.33
C ALA A 22 -8.46 -25.19 -1.37
N GLN A 23 -9.36 -25.61 -2.25
CA GLN A 23 -10.19 -24.73 -3.04
C GLN A 23 -11.16 -24.09 -2.07
N SER A 24 -10.65 -23.13 -1.28
CA SER A 24 -11.47 -22.18 -0.57
C SER A 24 -12.16 -21.36 -1.64
N THR A 25 -13.39 -21.77 -1.94
CA THR A 25 -14.57 -20.91 -1.95
C THR A 25 -14.23 -19.43 -1.85
N GLY A 26 -14.50 -18.70 -2.93
CA GLY A 26 -14.44 -17.25 -2.90
C GLY A 26 -13.95 -16.70 -4.22
N ASN A 27 -14.92 -16.44 -5.10
CA ASN A 27 -14.76 -15.62 -6.29
C ASN A 27 -14.47 -14.14 -5.92
N HIS A 28 -13.45 -13.89 -5.09
CA HIS A 28 -12.99 -12.58 -4.68
C HIS A 28 -11.58 -12.36 -5.20
N THR A 29 -11.47 -12.35 -6.52
CA THR A 29 -10.44 -11.55 -7.19
C THR A 29 -10.45 -10.14 -6.56
N PRO A 30 -9.31 -9.48 -6.35
CA PRO A 30 -9.24 -8.07 -5.93
C PRO A 30 -9.70 -7.12 -7.06
N ALA A 31 -10.85 -7.43 -7.68
CA ALA A 31 -11.50 -6.67 -8.74
C ALA A 31 -11.96 -5.29 -8.26
N ASN A 32 -12.07 -5.08 -6.94
CA ASN A 32 -12.51 -3.81 -6.38
C ASN A 32 -11.37 -2.77 -6.36
N ALA A 33 -10.18 -3.08 -5.83
CA ALA A 33 -9.12 -2.09 -5.70
C ALA A 33 -8.58 -1.58 -7.04
N ALA A 34 -8.30 -2.50 -7.97
CA ALA A 34 -7.78 -2.16 -9.29
C ALA A 34 -8.81 -1.39 -10.13
N GLY A 35 -10.10 -1.71 -10.01
CA GLY A 35 -11.19 -1.01 -10.71
C GLY A 35 -11.39 0.42 -10.21
N ILE A 36 -11.28 0.64 -8.89
CA ILE A 36 -11.35 1.97 -8.28
C ILE A 36 -10.17 2.85 -8.71
N LEU A 37 -8.96 2.27 -8.73
CA LEU A 37 -7.77 2.96 -9.22
C LEU A 37 -7.87 3.30 -10.72
N ASN A 38 -8.53 2.47 -11.52
CA ASN A 38 -8.77 2.73 -12.94
C ASN A 38 -9.84 3.81 -13.18
N ALA A 39 -10.73 4.02 -12.22
CA ALA A 39 -11.76 5.05 -12.26
C ALA A 39 -11.26 6.44 -11.82
N LEU A 40 -10.02 6.55 -11.33
CA LEU A 40 -9.42 7.84 -11.00
C LEU A 40 -9.15 8.64 -12.30
N PRO A 41 -9.49 9.93 -12.33
CA PRO A 41 -9.11 10.81 -13.42
C PRO A 41 -7.60 10.79 -13.61
N PRO A 42 -7.12 10.89 -14.87
CA PRO A 42 -5.69 10.88 -15.16
C PRO A 42 -4.95 12.05 -14.51
N ASP A 43 -5.64 13.16 -14.25
CA ASP A 43 -5.07 14.32 -13.55
C ASP A 43 -4.87 14.03 -12.06
N LEU A 44 -5.87 13.42 -11.41
CA LEU A 44 -5.79 13.01 -10.01
C LEU A 44 -4.70 11.95 -9.80
N TYR A 45 -4.56 11.01 -10.73
CA TYR A 45 -3.47 10.03 -10.69
C TYR A 45 -2.08 10.69 -10.69
N LYS A 46 -1.86 11.67 -11.58
CA LYS A 46 -0.58 12.42 -11.64
C LYS A 46 -0.30 13.18 -10.35
N LYS A 47 -1.31 13.77 -9.73
CA LYS A 47 -1.17 14.47 -8.46
C LYS A 47 -0.80 13.50 -7.34
N MET A 48 -1.47 12.35 -7.25
CA MET A 48 -1.12 11.29 -6.29
C MET A 48 0.29 10.74 -6.50
N GLU A 49 0.71 10.54 -7.75
CA GLU A 49 2.07 10.09 -8.09
C GLU A 49 3.13 11.11 -7.64
N ARG A 50 2.92 12.40 -7.91
CA ARG A 50 3.80 13.48 -7.43
C ARG A 50 3.87 13.51 -5.92
N LEU A 51 2.76 13.28 -5.23
CA LEU A 51 2.73 13.25 -3.76
C LEU A 51 3.52 12.06 -3.22
N ALA A 52 3.34 10.88 -3.82
CA ALA A 52 4.12 9.70 -3.48
C ALA A 52 5.63 9.92 -3.68
N GLN A 53 6.02 10.62 -4.75
CA GLN A 53 7.42 11.00 -4.99
C GLN A 53 7.97 11.95 -3.93
N LEU A 54 7.16 12.88 -3.41
CA LEU A 54 7.58 13.78 -2.32
C LEU A 54 7.76 13.02 -0.99
N ILE A 55 6.86 12.07 -0.71
CA ILE A 55 6.96 11.20 0.47
C ILE A 55 8.19 10.30 0.37
N ASP A 56 8.41 9.66 -0.79
CA ASP A 56 9.58 8.82 -1.05
C ASP A 56 10.90 9.61 -0.91
N GLN A 57 10.96 10.83 -1.47
CA GLN A 57 12.13 11.72 -1.27
C GLN A 57 12.32 12.10 0.20
N SER A 58 11.23 12.30 0.95
CA SER A 58 11.29 12.59 2.38
C SER A 58 11.77 11.39 3.20
N ILE A 59 11.43 10.17 2.79
CA ILE A 59 11.96 8.93 3.36
C ILE A 59 13.46 8.79 3.05
N LYS A 60 13.83 8.97 1.77
CA LYS A 60 15.24 8.90 1.33
C LYS A 60 16.13 9.93 2.00
N SER A 61 15.60 11.11 2.31
CA SER A 61 16.31 12.17 3.03
C SER A 61 16.29 12.02 4.56
N GLY A 62 15.62 10.99 5.10
CA GLY A 62 15.53 10.72 6.52
C GLY A 62 14.57 11.66 7.28
N LYS A 63 13.79 12.48 6.58
CA LYS A 63 12.75 13.34 7.18
C LYS A 63 11.51 12.56 7.59
N LEU A 64 11.24 11.45 6.91
CA LEU A 64 10.17 10.52 7.26
C LEU A 64 10.70 9.09 7.30
N THR A 65 9.95 8.21 7.96
CA THR A 65 10.19 6.76 7.90
C THR A 65 8.95 6.07 7.36
N ASP A 66 9.13 4.92 6.73
CA ASP A 66 8.02 4.10 6.24
C ASP A 66 7.03 3.75 7.37
N ALA A 67 7.57 3.38 8.54
CA ALA A 67 6.77 3.12 9.74
C ALA A 67 5.96 4.35 10.21
N GLN A 68 6.50 5.56 10.07
CA GLN A 68 5.74 6.79 10.36
C GLN A 68 4.63 7.00 9.34
N VAL A 69 4.87 6.78 8.04
CA VAL A 69 3.81 6.85 7.02
C VAL A 69 2.67 5.91 7.39
N GLN A 70 2.98 4.65 7.68
CA GLN A 70 1.98 3.65 8.03
C GLN A 70 1.20 4.01 9.29
N GLN A 71 1.88 4.45 10.35
CA GLN A 71 1.23 4.87 11.59
C GLN A 71 0.32 6.09 11.40
N GLU A 72 0.78 7.09 10.64
CA GLU A 72 0.03 8.31 10.38
C GLU A 72 -1.16 8.05 9.44
N LEU A 73 -1.07 7.07 8.54
CA LEU A 73 -2.21 6.57 7.77
C LEU A 73 -3.26 5.93 8.68
N MET A 74 -2.85 5.01 9.56
CA MET A 74 -3.76 4.31 10.47
C MET A 74 -4.44 5.26 11.47
N SER A 75 -3.73 6.31 11.88
CA SER A 75 -4.26 7.32 12.80
C SER A 75 -5.00 8.48 12.11
N GLY A 76 -5.06 8.50 10.78
CA GLY A 76 -5.71 9.57 10.00
C GLY A 76 -4.97 10.92 10.07
N ARG A 77 -3.70 10.92 10.48
CA ARG A 77 -2.87 12.12 10.67
C ARG A 77 -1.89 12.40 9.53
N LEU A 78 -1.87 11.52 8.52
CA LEU A 78 -0.94 11.65 7.39
C LEU A 78 -1.04 13.00 6.67
N ASP A 79 -2.23 13.59 6.54
CA ASP A 79 -2.41 14.93 5.96
C ASP A 79 -1.52 15.98 6.65
N GLN A 80 -1.55 16.03 7.98
CA GLN A 80 -0.76 16.99 8.74
C GLN A 80 0.74 16.75 8.57
N THR A 81 1.13 15.48 8.51
CA THR A 81 2.53 15.08 8.28
C THR A 81 2.99 15.47 6.87
N ILE A 82 2.18 15.25 5.84
CA ILE A 82 2.44 15.65 4.46
C ILE A 82 2.59 17.17 4.35
N ARG A 83 1.69 17.94 4.96
CA ARG A 83 1.75 19.41 4.99
C ARG A 83 3.05 19.92 5.63
N GLY A 84 3.60 19.16 6.58
CA GLY A 84 4.91 19.43 7.20
C GLY A 84 6.13 19.21 6.29
N LEU A 85 5.98 18.50 5.16
CA LEU A 85 7.09 18.26 4.21
C LEU A 85 7.46 19.49 3.39
N GLY A 86 6.53 20.45 3.26
CA GLY A 86 6.75 21.72 2.58
C GLY A 86 5.50 22.26 1.89
N PRO A 87 5.56 23.49 1.34
CA PRO A 87 4.43 24.14 0.71
C PRO A 87 3.92 23.40 -0.54
N GLU A 88 4.82 22.79 -1.33
CA GLU A 88 4.43 21.97 -2.50
C GLU A 88 3.59 20.76 -2.09
N ALA A 89 4.01 20.04 -1.04
CA ALA A 89 3.28 18.87 -0.55
C ALA A 89 1.90 19.25 0.01
N GLY A 90 1.82 20.36 0.74
CA GLY A 90 0.55 20.88 1.27
C GLY A 90 -0.41 21.32 0.15
N GLN A 91 0.08 22.02 -0.86
CA GLN A 91 -0.73 22.42 -2.01
C GLN A 91 -1.25 21.20 -2.78
N LEU A 92 -0.39 20.22 -3.03
CA LEU A 92 -0.75 19.02 -3.76
C LEU A 92 -1.82 18.19 -3.02
N MET A 93 -1.74 18.14 -1.69
CA MET A 93 -2.74 17.48 -0.86
C MET A 93 -4.11 18.18 -0.95
N ASP A 94 -4.13 19.51 -0.95
CA ASP A 94 -5.35 20.30 -1.07
C ASP A 94 -6.01 20.11 -2.45
N GLU A 95 -5.21 20.09 -3.53
CA GLU A 95 -5.67 19.82 -4.89
C GLU A 95 -6.28 18.42 -5.02
N ILE A 96 -5.60 17.39 -4.49
CA ILE A 96 -6.12 16.01 -4.46
C ILE A 96 -7.44 15.94 -3.70
N GLN A 97 -7.50 16.55 -2.53
CA GLN A 97 -8.69 16.56 -1.69
C GLN A 97 -9.86 17.28 -2.38
N SER A 98 -9.59 18.39 -3.07
CA SER A 98 -10.58 19.16 -3.84
C SER A 98 -11.12 18.36 -5.04
N ASP A 99 -10.25 17.67 -5.77
CA ASP A 99 -10.65 16.80 -6.88
C ASP A 99 -11.49 15.61 -6.41
N MET A 100 -11.12 15.02 -5.28
CA MET A 100 -11.88 13.93 -4.66
C MET A 100 -13.28 14.39 -4.23
N GLN A 101 -13.40 15.60 -3.68
CA GLN A 101 -14.69 16.17 -3.24
C GLN A 101 -15.57 16.69 -4.38
N SER A 102 -14.96 17.19 -5.47
CA SER A 102 -15.70 17.74 -6.62
C SER A 102 -16.37 16.67 -7.50
N GLY A 103 -16.37 15.40 -7.07
CA GLY A 103 -16.95 14.29 -7.82
C GLY A 103 -16.07 13.76 -8.95
N ASN A 104 -14.82 14.23 -9.05
CA ASN A 104 -13.81 13.63 -9.91
C ASN A 104 -13.16 12.42 -9.23
N GLY A 105 -13.26 12.26 -7.91
CA GLY A 105 -12.79 11.06 -7.22
C GLY A 105 -13.79 9.89 -7.27
N PRO A 106 -13.32 8.63 -7.11
CA PRO A 106 -14.21 7.53 -6.77
C PRO A 106 -14.96 7.88 -5.48
N GLY A 107 -16.29 7.97 -5.55
CA GLY A 107 -17.12 8.34 -4.39
C GLY A 107 -16.90 7.41 -3.19
N GLU A 108 -17.29 7.84 -2.00
CA GLU A 108 -17.05 7.09 -0.73
C GLU A 108 -17.46 5.61 -0.80
N ASN A 109 -18.56 5.30 -1.48
CA ASN A 109 -19.03 3.92 -1.69
C ASN A 109 -18.07 3.08 -2.55
N ALA A 110 -17.39 3.71 -3.51
CA ALA A 110 -16.35 3.07 -4.29
C ALA A 110 -15.11 2.80 -3.45
N LEU A 111 -14.82 3.56 -2.38
CA LEU A 111 -13.64 3.35 -1.54
C LEU A 111 -13.83 2.31 -0.43
N MET A 112 -15.07 1.99 -0.04
CA MET A 112 -15.38 1.02 1.03
C MET A 112 -14.70 -0.36 0.85
N PRO A 113 -14.62 -0.95 -0.36
CA PRO A 113 -13.88 -2.20 -0.58
C PRO A 113 -12.39 -2.14 -0.25
N LEU A 114 -11.75 -0.96 -0.34
CA LEU A 114 -10.33 -0.80 0.01
C LEU A 114 -10.12 -0.85 1.52
N LEU A 115 -11.06 -0.28 2.29
CA LEU A 115 -11.02 -0.25 3.75
C LEU A 115 -11.33 -1.62 4.36
N GLY A 116 -12.23 -2.39 3.74
CA GLY A 116 -12.54 -3.76 4.17
C GLY A 116 -11.41 -4.76 3.93
N GLY A 117 -10.44 -4.44 3.05
CA GLY A 117 -9.29 -5.29 2.75
C GLY A 117 -8.08 -5.11 3.68
N LEU A 118 -8.05 -4.06 4.52
CA LEU A 118 -6.92 -3.76 5.41
C LEU A 118 -7.04 -4.39 6.81
N GLY A 119 -8.13 -5.13 7.06
CA GLY A 119 -8.42 -5.80 8.34
C GLY A 119 -8.35 -7.32 8.29
N GLN A 120 -7.81 -7.90 7.21
CA GLN A 120 -7.74 -9.35 6.97
C GLN A 120 -6.29 -9.79 6.77
#